data_AF-A0A067D3G9-F1
#
_entry.id   AF-A0A067D3G9-F1
#
_cell.length_a   1.000
_cell.length_b   1.000
_cell.length_c   1.000
_cell.angle_alpha   90.00
_cell.angle_beta   90.00
_cell.angle_gamma   90.00
#
_symmetry.space_group_name_H-M   'P 1'
#
loop_
_entity.id
_entity.type
_entity.pdbx_description
1 polymer ?
#
loop_
_entity_poly.entity_id
_entity_poly.type
_entity_poly.pdbx_seq_one_letter_code
_entity_poly.pdbx_strand_id
1 'polypeptide(L)'
;MLLRPGSMFIDNLSKASKFSDEGYGSVKRVYLVCEEDIGLPKHFQHWMIQNYPVNEVMEIKGGDHMAMLSEPQKLCDCLSQISLKYA
;
A
#
# COMPACT_ATOMS: atom_id res chain seq x y z
N MET A 1 19.94 23.21 -5.93
CA MET A 1 19.07 22.08 -5.52
C MET A 1 18.04 22.65 -4.56
N LEU A 2 16.74 22.63 -4.91
CA LEU A 2 15.69 23.15 -4.03
C LEU A 2 15.35 22.06 -3.00
N LEU A 3 15.83 22.25 -1.77
CA LEU A 3 15.48 21.38 -0.65
C LEU A 3 14.14 21.86 -0.08
N ARG A 4 13.08 21.10 -0.33
CA ARG A 4 11.82 21.28 0.42
C ARG A 4 12.07 20.76 1.83
N PRO A 5 11.87 21.56 2.89
CA PRO A 5 11.91 21.05 4.26
C PRO A 5 10.86 19.95 4.41
N GLY A 6 11.32 18.72 4.65
CA GLY A 6 10.43 17.61 4.98
C GLY A 6 9.95 17.77 6.42
N SER A 7 8.65 17.98 6.63
CA SER A 7 8.06 17.76 7.96
C SER A 7 7.68 16.29 8.05
N MET A 8 8.55 15.48 8.64
CA MET A 8 8.32 14.05 8.82
C MET A 8 7.38 13.74 9.99
N PHE A 9 6.86 14.77 10.67
CA PHE A 9 5.96 14.67 11.83
C PHE A 9 6.44 13.72 12.94
N ILE A 10 7.75 13.42 13.03
CA ILE A 10 8.30 12.37 13.90
C ILE A 10 7.96 12.61 15.37
N ASP A 11 8.13 13.84 15.86
CA ASP A 11 7.83 14.20 17.26
C ASP A 11 6.34 14.13 17.60
N ASN A 12 5.47 14.32 16.61
CA ASN A 12 4.03 14.16 16.80
C ASN A 12 3.65 12.68 16.78
N LEU A 13 4.21 11.91 15.83
CA LEU A 13 3.96 10.47 15.70
C LEU A 13 4.50 9.68 16.90
N SER A 14 5.61 10.11 17.52
CA SER A 14 6.15 9.46 18.73
C SER A 14 5.24 9.60 19.95
N LYS A 15 4.36 10.62 19.96
CA LYS A 15 3.38 10.88 21.03
C LYS A 15 1.99 10.36 20.69
N ALA A 16 1.76 9.95 19.44
CA ALA A 16 0.48 9.43 19.00
C ALA A 16 0.23 8.04 19.62
N SER A 17 -1.04 7.73 19.88
CA SER A 17 -1.44 6.38 20.26
C SER A 17 -1.15 5.40 19.12
N LYS A 18 -0.72 4.19 19.48
CA LYS A 18 -0.58 3.10 18.50
C LYS A 18 -1.94 2.75 17.88
N PHE A 19 -1.89 2.14 16.70
CA PHE A 19 -3.07 1.55 16.07
C PHE A 19 -3.65 0.44 16.95
N SER A 20 -4.98 0.31 16.94
CA SER A 20 -5.73 -0.71 17.68
C SER A 20 -6.48 -1.65 16.74
N ASP A 21 -6.88 -2.81 17.27
CA ASP A 21 -7.64 -3.82 16.54
C ASP A 21 -9.09 -3.38 16.30
N GLU A 22 -9.70 -2.63 17.22
CA GLU A 22 -11.06 -2.09 17.05
C GLU A 22 -11.09 -0.95 16.03
N GLY A 23 -9.97 -0.24 15.87
CA GLY A 23 -9.82 0.87 14.94
C GLY A 23 -9.24 0.42 13.60
N TYR A 24 -7.93 0.58 13.44
CA TYR A 24 -7.24 0.27 12.19
C TYR A 24 -7.33 -1.22 11.81
N GLY A 25 -7.24 -2.12 12.79
CA GLY A 25 -7.32 -3.56 12.57
C GLY A 25 -8.70 -4.07 12.16
N SER A 26 -9.77 -3.27 12.35
CA SER A 26 -11.14 -3.70 12.07
C SER A 26 -11.50 -3.60 10.58
N VAL A 27 -10.75 -2.81 9.82
CA VAL A 27 -10.98 -2.57 8.39
C VAL A 27 -10.36 -3.70 7.55
N LYS A 28 -11.08 -4.13 6.51
CA LYS A 28 -10.54 -5.07 5.51
C LYS A 28 -9.42 -4.39 4.73
N ARG A 29 -8.28 -5.06 4.64
CA ARG A 29 -7.08 -4.56 3.94
C ARG A 29 -6.79 -5.44 2.73
N VAL A 30 -6.60 -4.79 1.60
CA VAL A 30 -6.12 -5.42 0.35
C VAL A 30 -4.80 -4.77 -0.03
N TYR A 31 -3.80 -5.58 -0.39
CA TYR A 31 -2.49 -5.10 -0.84
C TYR A 31 -2.32 -5.37 -2.34
N LEU A 32 -1.99 -4.34 -3.11
CA LEU A 32 -1.70 -4.43 -4.54
C LEU A 32 -0.17 -4.39 -4.72
N VAL A 33 0.42 -5.53 -5.08
CA VAL A 33 1.86 -5.65 -5.30
C VAL A 33 2.22 -5.16 -6.69
N CYS A 34 3.14 -4.20 -6.77
CA CYS A 34 3.70 -3.71 -8.03
C CYS A 34 5.00 -4.47 -8.32
N GLU A 35 5.04 -5.27 -9.39
CA GLU A 35 6.12 -6.22 -9.64
C GLU A 35 7.46 -5.54 -10.00
N GLU A 36 7.40 -4.40 -10.69
CA GLU A 36 8.58 -3.67 -11.19
C GLU A 36 8.91 -2.43 -10.36
N ASP A 37 8.37 -2.34 -9.14
CA ASP A 37 8.65 -1.22 -8.24
C ASP A 37 10.11 -1.24 -7.75
N ILE A 38 10.84 -0.17 -8.08
CA ILE A 38 12.24 0.03 -7.65
C ILE A 38 12.30 0.76 -6.30
N GLY A 39 11.33 1.63 -5.99
CA GLY A 39 11.27 2.40 -4.75
C GLY A 39 10.84 1.55 -3.56
N LEU A 40 9.98 0.58 -3.80
CA LEU A 40 9.49 -0.38 -2.82
C LEU A 40 9.59 -1.80 -3.41
N PRO A 41 10.79 -2.41 -3.44
CA PRO A 41 11.02 -3.68 -4.13
C PRO A 41 10.06 -4.80 -3.73
N LYS A 42 9.74 -5.70 -4.66
CA LYS A 42 8.79 -6.82 -4.46
C LYS A 42 9.05 -7.62 -3.18
N HIS A 43 10.31 -7.90 -2.85
CA HIS A 43 10.65 -8.62 -1.62
C HIS A 43 10.25 -7.86 -0.34
N PHE A 44 10.35 -6.53 -0.34
CA PHE A 44 9.95 -5.70 0.77
C PHE A 44 8.42 -5.60 0.89
N GLN A 45 7.71 -5.51 -0.23
CA GLN A 45 6.24 -5.61 -0.27
C GLN A 45 5.76 -6.93 0.34
N HIS A 46 6.37 -8.06 -0.05
CA HIS A 46 6.06 -9.36 0.55
C HIS A 46 6.42 -9.43 2.04
N TRP A 47 7.54 -8.86 2.46
CA TRP A 47 7.89 -8.76 3.87
C TRP A 47 6.83 -7.99 4.67
N MET A 48 6.32 -6.86 4.14
CA MET A 48 5.23 -6.10 4.79
C MET A 48 3.96 -6.95 4.95
N ILE A 49 3.59 -7.70 3.91
CA ILE A 49 2.44 -8.61 3.93
C ILE A 49 2.63 -9.71 4.96
N GLN A 50 3.82 -10.28 5.07
CA GLN A 50 4.12 -11.33 6.06
C GLN A 50 4.12 -10.78 7.49
N ASN A 51 4.68 -9.57 7.69
CA ASN A 51 4.77 -8.94 8.99
C ASN A 51 3.42 -8.48 9.53
N TYR A 52 2.51 -8.02 8.66
CA TYR A 52 1.15 -7.65 9.05
C TYR A 52 0.12 -8.13 8.00
N PRO A 53 -0.32 -9.41 8.10
CA PRO A 53 -1.18 -10.05 7.11
C PRO A 53 -2.40 -9.22 6.73
N VAL A 54 -2.71 -9.21 5.44
CA VAL A 54 -3.86 -8.55 4.84
C VAL A 54 -4.93 -9.58 4.47
N ASN A 55 -6.14 -9.13 4.17
CA ASN A 55 -7.23 -10.03 3.79
C ASN A 55 -7.04 -10.60 2.38
N GLU A 56 -6.37 -9.84 1.51
CA GLU A 56 -6.18 -10.21 0.11
C GLU A 56 -4.95 -9.51 -0.47
N VAL A 57 -4.31 -10.20 -1.40
CA VAL A 57 -3.16 -9.71 -2.15
C VAL A 57 -3.45 -9.89 -3.63
N MET A 58 -3.23 -8.84 -4.41
CA MET A 58 -3.31 -8.86 -5.88
C MET A 58 -1.98 -8.37 -6.43
N GLU A 59 -1.57 -8.84 -7.62
CA GLU A 59 -0.31 -8.40 -8.26
C GLU A 59 -0.58 -7.67 -9.58
N ILE A 60 0.02 -6.49 -9.74
CA ILE A 60 0.03 -5.71 -10.98
C ILE A 60 1.35 -5.99 -11.70
N LYS A 61 1.30 -6.95 -12.62
CA LYS A 61 2.44 -7.30 -13.48
C LYS A 61 2.80 -6.12 -14.40
N GLY A 62 4.08 -5.77 -14.47
CA GLY A 62 4.57 -4.61 -15.22
C GLY A 62 4.35 -3.26 -14.53
N GLY A 63 3.69 -3.24 -13.37
CA GLY A 63 3.47 -2.01 -12.61
C GLY A 63 4.74 -1.59 -11.90
N ASP A 64 5.17 -0.35 -12.14
CA ASP A 64 6.21 0.31 -11.35
C ASP A 64 5.63 0.91 -10.05
N HIS A 65 6.42 1.73 -9.34
CA HIS A 65 5.97 2.40 -8.12
C HIS A 65 4.68 3.23 -8.32
N MET A 66 4.48 3.73 -9.54
CA MET A 66 3.36 4.55 -9.94
C MET A 66 2.42 3.74 -10.84
N ALA A 67 1.91 2.59 -10.36
CA ALA A 67 1.00 1.72 -11.12
C ALA A 67 -0.21 2.43 -11.74
N MET A 68 -0.66 3.54 -11.14
CA MET A 68 -1.70 4.41 -11.69
C MET A 68 -1.29 5.15 -12.99
N LEU A 69 0.00 5.21 -13.29
CA LEU A 69 0.60 5.82 -14.48
C LEU A 69 1.14 4.75 -15.44
N SER A 70 1.86 3.75 -14.91
CA SER A 70 2.46 2.68 -15.72
C SER A 70 1.44 1.65 -16.19
N GLU A 71 0.50 1.24 -15.32
CA GLU A 71 -0.49 0.19 -15.58
C GLU A 71 -1.92 0.59 -15.15
N PRO A 72 -2.45 1.75 -15.61
CA PRO A 72 -3.69 2.33 -15.11
C PRO A 72 -4.91 1.41 -15.29
N GLN A 73 -5.00 0.69 -16.41
CA GLN A 73 -6.12 -0.20 -16.67
C GLN A 73 -6.12 -1.41 -15.72
N LYS A 74 -4.96 -2.05 -15.53
CA LYS A 74 -4.84 -3.18 -14.59
C LYS A 74 -5.17 -2.76 -13.16
N LEU A 75 -4.71 -1.56 -12.75
CA LEU A 75 -5.07 -1.00 -11.45
C LEU A 75 -6.59 -0.78 -11.33
N CYS A 76 -7.21 -0.17 -12.35
CA CYS A 76 -8.66 0.07 -12.39
C CYS A 76 -9.46 -1.23 -12.29
N ASP A 77 -9.04 -2.26 -13.02
CA ASP A 77 -9.67 -3.58 -13.00
C ASP A 77 -9.57 -4.22 -11.61
N CYS A 78 -8.40 -4.13 -10.96
CA CYS A 78 -8.21 -4.64 -9.60
C CYS A 78 -9.09 -3.90 -8.59
N LEU A 79 -9.13 -2.55 -8.64
CA LEU A 79 -9.98 -1.75 -7.76
C LEU A 79 -11.46 -2.03 -7.98
N SER A 80 -11.88 -2.27 -9.23
CA SER A 80 -13.25 -2.65 -9.57
C SER A 80 -13.61 -4.02 -8.99
N GLN A 81 -12.69 -5.00 -9.05
CA GLN A 81 -12.89 -6.31 -8.43
C GLN A 81 -13.01 -6.21 -6.90
N ILE A 82 -12.17 -5.40 -6.26
CA ILE A 82 -12.23 -5.14 -4.81
C ILE A 82 -13.59 -4.52 -4.46
N SER A 83 -14.01 -3.50 -5.21
CA SER A 83 -15.31 -2.84 -5.01
C SER A 83 -16.46 -3.84 -5.11
N LEU A 84 -16.50 -4.67 -6.13
CA LEU A 84 -17.54 -5.70 -6.29
C LEU A 84 -17.53 -6.75 -5.18
N LYS A 85 -16.36 -7.07 -4.62
CA LYS A 85 -16.21 -8.11 -3.59
C LYS A 85 -16.58 -7.63 -2.18
N TYR A 86 -16.35 -6.36 -1.88
CA TYR A 86 -16.52 -5.79 -0.54
C TYR A 86 -17.60 -4.69 -0.46
N ALA A 87 -18.44 -4.56 -1.50
CA ALA A 87 -19.62 -3.70 -1.53
C ALA A 87 -20.68 -4.11 -0.49
#